data_AF-A0A7S4LGZ3-F1
#
_entry.id   AF-A0A7S4LGZ3-F1
#
_cell.length_a   1.000
_cell.length_b   1.000
_cell.length_c   1.000
_cell.angle_alpha   90.00
_cell.angle_beta   90.00
_cell.angle_gamma   90.00
#
_symmetry.space_group_name_H-M   'P 1'
#
loop_
_entity.id
_entity.type
_entity.pdbx_description
1 polymer ?
#
loop_
_entity_poly.entity_id
_entity_poly.type
_entity_poly.pdbx_seq_one_letter_code
_entity_poly.pdbx_strand_id
1 'polypeptide(L)'
;GKGGKGGKGGKGGKGEKVGKGGKGGSEAEDGPPKGMARRNLPPRLRAQLKQAAATRLNKKVPKAKPEKTGTGAEGPVKGMGMPIIYRQAAKILQQSSADKKVSIKALALAKDVQKKKATFALLVETIKYSLIIDKLINQVGIMTDHPTWWRDMVRVLVYDLAFGKGLPHRGLCGEVAKYKTQLNVALRKIRKQNKVLTNEELLSTQQRIKVLPRYVRVNTLKVSVEDAIRQFENENWEFRENGHVSHFEQYKKTIENRERREAQFAKKKEKQLKRKKKWAKYKWGHAREERKRQKEDGSEDDDDDSESESEPESEEVHVPARETPQKKGIFFIDKIVKELLVFPPGTPLHNHSWVQKGMLVLQDKASCLPAYVMLHAIPLDSKLDKKRDEIKNAHVGTHIMEAGAAPGNKTLCLAALGNNTGRLYAVERHKGRMNTLRQRLELHGCKRVNTVESDFLKIDPEKYPFIRGILVDPSCSGSGMIRRLGRLQKLRGRPTKAMRQRMMEKAESKKRDGEASNSDEGEGEDEQEEEVEGEDGGEDMGEEDEE
;
A
#
# COMPACT_ATOMS: atom_id res chain seq x y z
N GLY A 1 -50.81 -54.58 -16.64
CA GLY A 1 -51.97 -53.99 -17.34
C GLY A 1 -51.50 -52.77 -18.09
N LYS A 2 -51.74 -52.64 -19.40
CA LYS A 2 -52.86 -51.85 -19.99
C LYS A 2 -52.96 -50.45 -19.34
N GLY A 3 -52.88 -49.31 -20.01
CA GLY A 3 -53.08 -48.95 -21.42
C GLY A 3 -53.79 -47.57 -21.47
N GLY A 4 -53.68 -46.86 -22.60
CA GLY A 4 -54.44 -45.63 -22.93
C GLY A 4 -53.52 -44.40 -23.01
N LYS A 5 -53.16 -43.78 -24.15
CA LYS A 5 -53.78 -43.54 -25.48
C LYS A 5 -55.05 -42.68 -25.48
N GLY A 6 -54.95 -41.54 -26.17
CA GLY A 6 -56.05 -40.74 -26.74
C GLY A 6 -56.10 -39.30 -26.18
N GLY A 7 -56.22 -38.21 -26.95
CA GLY A 7 -56.43 -38.04 -28.38
C GLY A 7 -56.61 -36.55 -28.73
N LYS A 8 -56.36 -36.27 -30.02
CA LYS A 8 -56.56 -35.07 -30.86
C LYS A 8 -57.77 -34.16 -30.55
N GLY A 9 -57.62 -32.87 -30.91
CA GLY A 9 -58.43 -32.29 -32.01
C GLY A 9 -59.11 -30.91 -31.79
N GLY A 10 -59.04 -30.06 -32.84
CA GLY A 10 -60.05 -29.03 -33.21
C GLY A 10 -59.72 -27.58 -32.82
N LYS A 11 -59.19 -26.69 -33.69
CA LYS A 11 -59.81 -25.90 -34.80
C LYS A 11 -61.03 -25.02 -34.43
N GLY A 12 -60.84 -23.71 -34.56
CA GLY A 12 -61.74 -22.83 -35.32
C GLY A 12 -62.69 -21.91 -34.53
N GLY A 13 -62.72 -20.62 -34.90
CA GLY A 13 -63.87 -19.76 -34.59
C GLY A 13 -63.56 -18.27 -34.49
N LYS A 14 -63.72 -17.53 -35.60
CA LYS A 14 -63.83 -16.07 -35.66
C LYS A 14 -65.10 -15.59 -34.93
N GLY A 15 -65.04 -14.39 -34.36
CA GLY A 15 -66.22 -13.67 -33.89
C GLY A 15 -65.89 -12.23 -33.50
N GLU A 16 -65.98 -11.31 -34.45
CA GLU A 16 -66.08 -9.87 -34.22
C GLU A 16 -67.36 -9.54 -33.43
N LYS A 17 -67.25 -8.68 -32.42
CA LYS A 17 -68.26 -7.66 -32.17
C LYS A 17 -67.70 -6.46 -31.41
N VAL A 18 -68.07 -5.30 -31.95
CA VAL A 18 -67.74 -3.92 -31.61
C VAL A 18 -68.42 -3.48 -30.31
N GLY A 19 -67.75 -2.65 -29.50
CA GLY A 19 -68.36 -2.02 -28.33
C GLY A 19 -67.46 -1.04 -27.56
N LYS A 20 -67.37 0.19 -28.10
CA LYS A 20 -67.03 1.51 -27.50
C LYS A 20 -66.50 1.60 -26.04
N GLY A 21 -65.42 2.37 -25.91
CA GLY A 21 -65.39 3.53 -25.00
C GLY A 21 -64.39 3.47 -23.84
N GLY A 22 -63.31 4.26 -23.92
CA GLY A 22 -62.43 4.52 -22.77
C GLY A 22 -61.16 5.27 -23.15
N LYS A 23 -61.15 6.58 -22.91
CA LYS A 23 -60.01 7.50 -23.08
C LYS A 23 -58.86 7.15 -22.13
N GLY A 24 -57.61 7.31 -22.60
CA GLY A 24 -56.41 7.34 -21.75
C GLY A 24 -55.14 7.20 -22.58
N GLY A 25 -54.61 8.32 -23.08
CA GLY A 25 -53.38 8.36 -23.85
C GLY A 25 -52.13 8.37 -22.97
N SER A 26 -51.12 7.60 -23.40
CA SER A 26 -49.71 7.86 -23.10
C SER A 26 -48.90 7.36 -24.30
N GLU A 27 -48.19 8.29 -24.94
CA GLU A 27 -47.41 8.08 -26.15
C GLU A 27 -46.21 7.18 -25.86
N ALA A 28 -46.09 6.11 -26.66
CA ALA A 28 -44.89 5.28 -26.78
C ALA A 28 -44.04 5.84 -27.93
N GLU A 29 -42.78 6.21 -27.65
CA GLU A 29 -41.78 6.43 -28.70
C GLU A 29 -41.02 5.13 -28.98
N ASP A 30 -41.41 4.45 -30.06
CA ASP A 30 -40.65 3.37 -30.69
C ASP A 30 -39.46 3.93 -31.46
N GLY A 31 -38.25 3.50 -31.09
CA GLY A 31 -37.03 3.73 -31.86
C GLY A 31 -36.93 2.80 -33.08
N PRO A 32 -36.27 3.21 -34.18
CA PRO A 32 -36.32 2.45 -35.43
C PRO A 32 -35.40 1.22 -35.42
N PRO A 33 -35.74 0.16 -36.17
CA PRO A 33 -34.94 -1.06 -36.24
C PRO A 33 -33.60 -0.84 -36.95
N LYS A 34 -32.56 -1.50 -36.44
CA LYS A 34 -31.19 -1.45 -36.99
C LYS A 34 -31.10 -2.21 -38.31
N GLY A 35 -30.82 -1.50 -39.41
CA GLY A 35 -30.33 -2.14 -40.65
C GLY A 35 -30.76 -1.48 -41.95
N MET A 36 -30.42 -0.21 -42.21
CA MET A 36 -30.44 0.36 -43.56
C MET A 36 -29.30 1.38 -43.75
N ALA A 37 -28.56 1.26 -44.85
CA ALA A 37 -27.50 2.18 -45.22
C ALA A 37 -28.07 3.58 -45.53
N ARG A 38 -27.37 4.64 -45.09
CA ARG A 38 -27.79 6.06 -45.09
C ARG A 38 -28.15 6.70 -46.45
N ARG A 39 -28.26 5.95 -47.54
CA ARG A 39 -28.48 6.49 -48.89
C ARG A 39 -29.95 6.54 -49.34
N ASN A 40 -30.88 5.83 -48.69
CA ASN A 40 -32.28 5.76 -49.12
C ASN A 40 -33.29 6.31 -48.08
N LEU A 41 -33.06 7.53 -47.60
CA LEU A 41 -34.02 8.21 -46.70
C LEU A 41 -34.94 9.15 -47.49
N PRO A 42 -36.27 9.16 -47.22
CA PRO A 42 -37.22 10.04 -47.89
C PRO A 42 -36.84 11.53 -47.76
N PRO A 43 -37.12 12.38 -48.76
CA PRO A 43 -36.69 13.79 -48.77
C PRO A 43 -37.11 14.57 -47.53
N ARG A 44 -38.31 14.32 -46.99
CA ARG A 44 -38.81 14.93 -45.75
C ARG A 44 -37.98 14.58 -44.52
N LEU A 45 -37.60 13.31 -44.36
CA LEU A 45 -36.80 12.86 -43.21
C LEU A 45 -35.35 13.38 -43.31
N ARG A 46 -34.83 13.50 -44.53
CA ARG A 46 -33.50 14.06 -44.80
C ARG A 46 -33.46 15.57 -44.54
N ALA A 47 -34.56 16.27 -44.83
CA ALA A 47 -34.74 17.68 -44.48
C ALA A 47 -34.85 17.85 -42.96
N GLN A 48 -35.65 17.04 -42.26
CA GLN A 48 -35.77 17.06 -40.80
C GLN A 48 -34.43 16.77 -40.10
N LEU A 49 -33.64 15.80 -40.59
CA LEU A 49 -32.31 15.51 -40.05
C LEU A 49 -31.29 16.64 -40.32
N LYS A 50 -31.38 17.31 -41.48
CA LYS A 50 -30.56 18.52 -41.75
C LYS A 50 -30.98 19.70 -40.86
N GLN A 51 -32.27 19.87 -40.61
CA GLN A 51 -32.80 20.93 -39.76
C GLN A 51 -32.44 20.68 -38.28
N ALA A 52 -32.47 19.42 -37.83
CA ALA A 52 -32.02 18.98 -36.51
C ALA A 52 -30.49 19.07 -36.31
N ALA A 53 -29.71 18.86 -37.38
CA ALA A 53 -28.26 19.07 -37.37
C ALA A 53 -27.89 20.57 -37.36
N ALA A 54 -28.63 21.41 -38.09
CA ALA A 54 -28.45 22.86 -38.11
C ALA A 54 -28.83 23.53 -36.77
N THR A 55 -29.88 23.05 -36.10
CA THR A 55 -30.23 23.51 -34.73
C THR A 55 -29.26 23.02 -33.65
N ARG A 56 -28.51 21.94 -33.90
CA ARG A 56 -27.42 21.49 -33.02
C ARG A 56 -26.12 22.29 -33.17
N LEU A 57 -25.90 22.94 -34.32
CA LEU A 57 -24.70 23.76 -34.58
C LEU A 57 -24.84 25.22 -34.14
N ASN A 58 -26.05 25.71 -33.86
CA ASN A 58 -26.28 27.13 -33.51
C ASN A 58 -26.88 27.40 -32.11
N LYS A 59 -26.99 26.39 -31.24
CA LYS A 59 -27.13 26.63 -29.80
C LYS A 59 -25.76 26.87 -29.20
N LYS A 60 -25.29 28.13 -29.27
CA LYS A 60 -24.40 28.67 -28.23
C LYS A 60 -25.15 28.54 -26.91
N VAL A 61 -24.90 27.44 -26.20
CA VAL A 61 -25.17 27.37 -24.77
C VAL A 61 -24.44 28.57 -24.18
N PRO A 62 -25.12 29.49 -23.47
CA PRO A 62 -24.41 30.53 -22.74
C PRO A 62 -23.37 29.79 -21.91
N LYS A 63 -22.09 30.13 -22.10
CA LYS A 63 -21.07 29.72 -21.14
C LYS A 63 -21.61 30.21 -19.82
N ALA A 64 -22.11 29.29 -18.98
CA ALA A 64 -22.18 29.55 -17.57
C ALA A 64 -20.79 30.10 -17.26
N LYS A 65 -20.73 31.37 -16.82
CA LYS A 65 -19.55 31.82 -16.09
C LYS A 65 -19.26 30.67 -15.14
N PRO A 66 -18.02 30.16 -15.06
CA PRO A 66 -17.74 29.18 -14.04
C PRO A 66 -18.28 29.80 -12.76
N GLU A 67 -19.29 29.17 -12.17
CA GLU A 67 -19.47 29.33 -10.74
C GLU A 67 -18.07 29.14 -10.22
N LYS A 68 -17.57 30.17 -9.54
CA LYS A 68 -16.34 30.10 -8.78
C LYS A 68 -16.59 29.03 -7.72
N THR A 69 -16.51 27.77 -8.12
CA THR A 69 -16.16 26.66 -7.28
C THR A 69 -14.80 27.10 -6.76
N GLY A 70 -14.83 27.69 -5.56
CA GLY A 70 -13.69 28.32 -4.95
C GLY A 70 -12.53 27.37 -5.16
N THR A 71 -11.52 27.84 -5.88
CA THR A 71 -10.21 27.20 -5.90
C THR A 71 -9.86 26.96 -4.45
N GLY A 72 -10.02 25.72 -3.98
CA GLY A 72 -9.67 25.34 -2.63
C GLY A 72 -8.22 25.76 -2.45
N ALA A 73 -8.03 26.79 -1.64
CA ALA A 73 -6.91 27.71 -1.70
C ALA A 73 -5.57 27.03 -2.04
N GLU A 74 -5.08 27.24 -3.27
CA GLU A 74 -3.65 27.46 -3.42
C GLU A 74 -3.41 28.77 -2.65
N GLY A 75 -3.04 28.66 -1.37
CA GLY A 75 -2.67 29.83 -0.56
C GLY A 75 -1.59 30.67 -1.26
N PRO A 76 -1.30 31.89 -0.78
CA PRO A 76 -0.41 32.85 -1.44
C PRO A 76 1.05 32.34 -1.45
N VAL A 77 1.33 31.41 -2.35
CA VAL A 77 2.65 30.85 -2.64
C VAL A 77 2.80 30.68 -4.16
N LYS A 78 2.13 31.55 -4.93
CA LYS A 78 2.44 31.73 -6.35
C LYS A 78 3.79 32.46 -6.43
N GLY A 79 4.84 31.76 -6.86
CA GLY A 79 6.12 32.37 -7.23
C GLY A 79 7.36 31.82 -6.52
N MET A 80 7.22 31.08 -5.41
CA MET A 80 8.39 30.45 -4.77
C MET A 80 8.69 29.11 -5.47
N GLY A 81 9.81 29.04 -6.19
CA GLY A 81 10.27 27.83 -6.89
C GLY A 81 10.29 26.60 -5.97
N MET A 82 9.32 25.70 -6.14
CA MET A 82 9.13 24.52 -5.28
C MET A 82 9.50 23.25 -6.03
N PRO A 83 10.31 22.35 -5.45
CA PRO A 83 10.52 21.03 -6.03
C PRO A 83 9.19 20.31 -6.24
N ILE A 84 9.01 19.76 -7.45
CA ILE A 84 7.73 19.20 -7.90
C ILE A 84 7.18 18.10 -6.98
N ILE A 85 8.07 17.34 -6.34
CA ILE A 85 7.75 16.23 -5.44
C ILE A 85 6.96 16.72 -4.22
N TYR A 86 7.39 17.80 -3.56
CA TYR A 86 6.71 18.36 -2.38
C TYR A 86 5.31 18.87 -2.74
N ARG A 87 5.22 19.62 -3.85
CA ARG A 87 3.94 20.13 -4.35
C ARG A 87 2.97 19.01 -4.69
N GLN A 88 3.44 17.97 -5.36
CA GLN A 88 2.60 16.82 -5.69
C GLN A 88 2.16 16.06 -4.43
N ALA A 89 3.06 15.81 -3.48
CA ALA A 89 2.72 15.14 -2.22
C ALA A 89 1.66 15.93 -1.43
N ALA A 90 1.83 17.24 -1.28
CA ALA A 90 0.87 18.10 -0.59
C ALA A 90 -0.50 18.12 -1.29
N LYS A 91 -0.53 18.19 -2.65
CA LYS A 91 -1.79 18.16 -3.42
C LYS A 91 -2.53 16.85 -3.18
N ILE A 92 -1.80 15.74 -3.21
CA ILE A 92 -2.38 14.41 -2.99
C ILE A 92 -2.87 14.26 -1.54
N LEU A 93 -2.15 14.76 -0.54
CA LEU A 93 -2.62 14.76 0.86
C LEU A 93 -3.93 15.53 1.02
N GLN A 94 -4.00 16.73 0.44
CA GLN A 94 -5.20 17.56 0.47
C GLN A 94 -6.37 16.88 -0.25
N GLN A 95 -6.17 16.36 -1.46
CA GLN A 95 -7.17 15.64 -2.24
C GLN A 95 -7.68 14.40 -1.51
N SER A 96 -6.78 13.59 -0.95
CA SER A 96 -7.17 12.39 -0.19
C SER A 96 -7.93 12.71 1.10
N SER A 97 -7.76 13.92 1.62
CA SER A 97 -8.48 14.42 2.79
C SER A 97 -9.87 14.97 2.46
N ALA A 98 -10.04 15.52 1.25
CA ALA A 98 -11.29 16.09 0.76
C ALA A 98 -12.21 15.03 0.13
N ASP A 99 -11.63 14.11 -0.66
CA ASP A 99 -12.37 13.05 -1.34
C ASP A 99 -12.00 11.68 -0.78
N LYS A 100 -12.84 11.17 0.14
CA LYS A 100 -12.67 9.85 0.77
C LYS A 100 -12.82 8.68 -0.20
N LYS A 101 -13.24 8.91 -1.45
CA LYS A 101 -13.52 7.86 -2.45
C LYS A 101 -12.30 7.46 -3.28
N VAL A 102 -11.22 8.25 -3.28
CA VAL A 102 -10.01 7.95 -4.07
C VAL A 102 -8.83 7.61 -3.17
N SER A 103 -8.23 6.44 -3.39
CA SER A 103 -7.07 6.02 -2.59
C SER A 103 -5.82 6.87 -2.88
N ILE A 104 -5.01 7.10 -1.85
CA ILE A 104 -3.72 7.80 -1.93
C ILE A 104 -2.80 7.19 -3.01
N LYS A 105 -2.82 5.85 -3.11
CA LYS A 105 -2.07 5.11 -4.13
C LYS A 105 -2.57 5.39 -5.54
N ALA A 106 -3.88 5.49 -5.75
CA ALA A 106 -4.43 5.83 -7.06
C ALA A 106 -4.02 7.26 -7.47
N LEU A 107 -4.13 8.22 -6.55
CA LEU A 107 -3.71 9.61 -6.79
C LEU A 107 -2.21 9.71 -7.10
N ALA A 108 -1.34 9.05 -6.32
CA ALA A 108 0.11 9.10 -6.52
C ALA A 108 0.61 8.39 -7.79
N LEU A 109 -0.19 7.49 -8.37
CA LEU A 109 0.15 6.76 -9.59
C LEU A 109 -0.53 7.33 -10.85
N ALA A 110 -1.31 8.40 -10.71
CA ALA A 110 -1.99 9.07 -11.82
C ALA A 110 -1.01 9.52 -12.92
N LYS A 111 -1.51 9.68 -14.15
CA LYS A 111 -0.67 9.90 -15.35
C LYS A 111 0.12 11.20 -15.31
N ASP A 112 -0.45 12.22 -14.68
CA ASP A 112 0.08 13.57 -14.49
C ASP A 112 1.13 13.68 -13.36
N VAL A 113 1.26 12.64 -12.52
CA VAL A 113 2.26 12.62 -11.46
C VAL A 113 3.65 12.29 -12.02
N GLN A 114 4.60 13.18 -11.73
CA GLN A 114 6.01 13.04 -12.07
C GLN A 114 6.77 12.44 -10.90
N LYS A 115 7.92 11.80 -11.16
CA LYS A 115 8.76 11.16 -10.13
C LYS A 115 7.96 10.29 -9.14
N LYS A 116 6.99 9.51 -9.67
CA LYS A 116 5.96 8.77 -8.91
C LYS A 116 6.49 8.02 -7.67
N LYS A 117 7.62 7.31 -7.80
CA LYS A 117 8.22 6.56 -6.69
C LYS A 117 8.63 7.48 -5.53
N ALA A 118 9.31 8.59 -5.83
CA ALA A 118 9.77 9.53 -4.83
C ALA A 118 8.60 10.29 -4.18
N THR A 119 7.63 10.73 -4.99
CA THR A 119 6.40 11.38 -4.52
C THR A 119 5.61 10.45 -3.60
N PHE A 120 5.42 9.20 -3.99
CA PHE A 120 4.70 8.21 -3.18
C PHE A 120 5.45 7.86 -1.88
N ALA A 121 6.78 7.72 -1.92
CA ALA A 121 7.57 7.46 -0.73
C ALA A 121 7.46 8.61 0.29
N LEU A 122 7.69 9.85 -0.15
CA LEU A 122 7.57 11.04 0.70
C LEU A 122 6.16 11.17 1.31
N LEU A 123 5.14 10.97 0.49
CA LEU A 123 3.74 10.98 0.89
C LEU A 123 3.44 9.94 1.97
N VAL A 124 3.87 8.69 1.76
CA VAL A 124 3.71 7.59 2.71
C VAL A 124 4.38 7.92 4.04
N GLU A 125 5.62 8.39 4.02
CA GLU A 125 6.34 8.70 5.25
C GLU A 125 5.72 9.91 5.98
N THR A 126 5.32 10.96 5.25
CA THR A 126 4.61 12.11 5.84
C THR A 126 3.34 11.65 6.57
N ILE A 127 2.61 10.68 6.00
CA ILE A 127 1.41 10.10 6.63
C ILE A 127 1.77 9.30 7.88
N LYS A 128 2.83 8.48 7.86
CA LYS A 128 3.24 7.69 9.04
C LYS A 128 3.47 8.57 10.27
N TYR A 129 4.14 9.71 10.06
CA TYR A 129 4.50 10.65 11.12
C TYR A 129 3.45 11.73 11.39
N SER A 130 2.27 11.71 10.75
CA SER A 130 1.41 12.91 10.72
C SER A 130 0.91 13.37 12.09
N LEU A 131 0.71 12.47 13.07
CA LEU A 131 0.39 12.87 14.46
C LEU A 131 1.53 13.67 15.09
N ILE A 132 2.77 13.20 14.89
CA ILE A 132 3.97 13.82 15.45
C ILE A 132 4.21 15.15 14.74
N ILE A 133 4.06 15.18 13.41
CA ILE A 133 4.20 16.39 12.60
C ILE A 133 3.18 17.45 13.04
N ASP A 134 1.90 17.08 13.20
CA ASP A 134 0.87 18.03 13.65
C ASP A 134 1.17 18.54 15.07
N LYS A 135 1.61 17.66 15.98
CA LYS A 135 2.06 18.07 17.33
C LYS A 135 3.23 19.05 17.26
N LEU A 136 4.24 18.78 16.44
CA LEU A 136 5.41 19.65 16.26
C LEU A 136 5.01 21.02 15.69
N ILE A 137 4.20 21.04 14.63
CA ILE A 137 3.69 22.26 14.01
C ILE A 137 2.95 23.11 15.04
N ASN A 138 2.11 22.49 15.87
CA ASN A 138 1.34 23.19 16.90
C ASN A 138 2.22 23.68 18.06
N GLN A 139 3.17 22.88 18.55
CA GLN A 139 4.08 23.26 19.64
C GLN A 139 5.04 24.40 19.25
N VAL A 140 5.51 24.39 18.00
CA VAL A 140 6.40 25.42 17.48
C VAL A 140 5.63 26.66 17.01
N GLY A 141 4.33 26.53 16.70
CA GLY A 141 3.49 27.66 16.29
C GLY A 141 3.63 28.07 14.83
N ILE A 142 4.14 27.19 13.95
CA ILE A 142 4.44 27.51 12.54
C ILE A 142 3.19 28.04 11.81
N MET A 143 2.03 27.39 12.01
CA MET A 143 0.77 27.83 11.39
C MET A 143 0.18 29.09 12.03
N THR A 144 0.62 29.44 13.23
CA THR A 144 0.23 30.69 13.92
C THR A 144 1.04 31.87 13.39
N ASP A 145 2.34 31.65 13.11
CA ASP A 145 3.20 32.68 12.52
C ASP A 145 2.88 32.93 11.04
N HIS A 146 2.51 31.85 10.33
CA HIS A 146 2.21 31.87 8.91
C HIS A 146 0.84 31.24 8.60
N PRO A 147 -0.27 31.92 8.96
CA PRO A 147 -1.63 31.37 8.79
C PRO A 147 -2.02 31.16 7.34
N THR A 148 -1.40 31.89 6.41
CA THR A 148 -1.66 31.79 4.96
C THR A 148 -0.92 30.63 4.29
N TRP A 149 0.04 30.00 4.96
CA TRP A 149 0.78 28.88 4.38
C TRP A 149 -0.13 27.68 4.16
N TRP A 150 0.09 26.97 3.06
CA TRP A 150 -0.68 25.79 2.76
C TRP A 150 -0.36 24.66 3.74
N ARG A 151 -1.30 24.33 4.62
CA ARG A 151 -1.11 23.38 5.73
C ARG A 151 -0.53 22.03 5.31
N ASP A 152 -1.05 21.41 4.26
CA ASP A 152 -0.53 20.11 3.80
C ASP A 152 0.87 20.22 3.19
N MET A 153 1.23 21.37 2.63
CA MET A 153 2.62 21.65 2.23
C MET A 153 3.53 21.73 3.45
N VAL A 154 3.13 22.49 4.49
CA VAL A 154 3.92 22.61 5.73
C VAL A 154 4.15 21.24 6.37
N ARG A 155 3.14 20.37 6.40
CA ARG A 155 3.29 18.99 6.89
C ARG A 155 4.37 18.20 6.17
N VAL A 156 4.35 18.23 4.84
CA VAL A 156 5.34 17.52 4.01
C VAL A 156 6.75 18.08 4.24
N LEU A 157 6.88 19.42 4.33
CA LEU A 157 8.17 20.07 4.55
C LEU A 157 8.71 19.81 5.96
N VAL A 158 7.87 19.88 6.99
CA VAL A 158 8.25 19.57 8.38
C VAL A 158 8.65 18.10 8.51
N TYR A 159 7.97 17.18 7.82
CA TYR A 159 8.40 15.78 7.76
C TYR A 159 9.84 15.67 7.25
N ASP A 160 10.13 16.20 6.06
CA ASP A 160 11.44 15.99 5.43
C ASP A 160 12.56 16.74 6.16
N LEU A 161 12.23 17.85 6.84
CA LEU A 161 13.16 18.59 7.70
C LEU A 161 13.50 17.85 9.01
N ALA A 162 12.51 17.23 9.65
CA ALA A 162 12.67 16.65 10.99
C ALA A 162 13.03 15.15 10.97
N PHE A 163 12.60 14.41 9.94
CA PHE A 163 12.74 12.96 9.84
C PHE A 163 13.37 12.50 8.52
N GLY A 164 13.28 13.31 7.47
CA GLY A 164 13.77 12.95 6.14
C GLY A 164 15.23 13.37 5.90
N LYS A 165 15.53 13.71 4.64
CA LYS A 165 16.89 14.04 4.21
C LYS A 165 17.25 15.52 4.40
N GLY A 166 16.31 16.32 4.92
CA GLY A 166 16.42 17.76 5.00
C GLY A 166 15.83 18.48 3.79
N LEU A 167 15.70 19.79 3.91
CA LEU A 167 15.08 20.65 2.90
C LEU A 167 16.13 21.42 2.09
N PRO A 168 15.87 21.68 0.80
CA PRO A 168 16.67 22.66 0.06
C PRO A 168 16.44 24.07 0.64
N HIS A 169 17.52 24.84 0.81
CA HIS A 169 17.46 26.20 1.36
C HIS A 169 17.02 27.25 0.33
N ARG A 170 15.80 27.10 -0.22
CA ARG A 170 15.22 28.07 -1.17
C ARG A 170 13.71 28.14 -1.10
N GLY A 171 13.14 29.32 -1.38
CA GLY A 171 11.70 29.56 -1.33
C GLY A 171 11.09 29.14 0.01
N LEU A 172 9.87 28.59 -0.01
CA LEU A 172 9.19 28.11 1.20
C LEU A 172 9.97 27.00 1.94
N CYS A 173 10.78 26.20 1.24
CA CYS A 173 11.64 25.21 1.91
C CYS A 173 12.70 25.89 2.81
N GLY A 174 13.25 27.02 2.36
CA GLY A 174 14.17 27.84 3.14
C GLY A 174 13.50 28.50 4.34
N GLU A 175 12.28 29.02 4.17
CA GLU A 175 11.49 29.60 5.26
C GLU A 175 11.15 28.57 6.34
N VAL A 176 10.68 27.38 5.96
CA VAL A 176 10.42 26.29 6.92
C VAL A 176 11.72 25.80 7.57
N ALA A 177 12.85 25.81 6.86
CA ALA A 177 14.14 25.40 7.41
C ALA A 177 14.62 26.28 8.59
N LYS A 178 14.16 27.54 8.71
CA LYS A 178 14.45 28.42 9.85
C LYS A 178 13.95 27.84 11.19
N TYR A 179 12.87 27.06 11.16
CA TYR A 179 12.29 26.42 12.34
C TYR A 179 13.05 25.16 12.80
N LYS A 180 14.12 24.74 12.11
CA LYS A 180 14.84 23.47 12.38
C LYS A 180 15.28 23.32 13.84
N THR A 181 15.85 24.36 14.45
CA THR A 181 16.32 24.31 15.84
C THR A 181 15.16 24.12 16.82
N GLN A 182 14.07 24.88 16.63
CA GLN A 182 12.88 24.80 17.49
C GLN A 182 12.18 23.44 17.34
N LEU A 183 12.04 22.95 16.10
CA LEU A 183 11.51 21.61 15.81
C LEU A 183 12.35 20.51 16.46
N ASN A 184 13.68 20.61 16.40
CA ASN A 184 14.58 19.65 17.05
C ASN A 184 14.39 19.65 18.57
N VAL A 185 14.27 20.82 19.20
CA VAL A 185 14.01 20.94 20.65
C VAL A 185 12.65 20.31 21.01
N ALA A 186 11.59 20.65 20.27
CA ALA A 186 10.26 20.05 20.47
C ALA A 186 10.30 18.53 20.30
N LEU A 187 11.01 18.03 19.28
CA LEU A 187 11.18 16.60 19.02
C LEU A 187 11.96 15.90 20.14
N ARG A 188 12.99 16.54 20.74
CA ARG A 188 13.67 16.00 21.94
C ARG A 188 12.69 15.86 23.11
N LYS A 189 11.84 16.87 23.35
CA LYS A 189 10.83 16.83 24.41
C LYS A 189 9.82 15.70 24.18
N ILE A 190 9.31 15.55 22.96
CA ILE A 190 8.38 14.47 22.60
C ILE A 190 9.03 13.09 22.82
N ARG A 191 10.30 12.90 22.42
CA ARG A 191 11.04 11.65 22.67
C ARG A 191 11.17 11.34 24.16
N LYS A 192 11.56 12.33 24.96
CA LYS A 192 11.68 12.18 26.42
C LYS A 192 10.33 11.80 27.05
N GLN A 193 9.25 12.46 26.65
CA GLN A 193 7.89 12.14 27.12
C GLN A 193 7.45 10.71 26.75
N ASN A 194 7.85 10.23 25.57
CA ASN A 194 7.53 8.88 25.09
C ASN A 194 8.55 7.82 25.56
N LYS A 195 9.58 8.20 26.33
CA LYS A 195 10.67 7.31 26.79
C LYS A 195 11.38 6.56 25.66
N VAL A 196 11.62 7.23 24.53
CA VAL A 196 12.32 6.68 23.35
C VAL A 196 13.61 7.43 23.04
N LEU A 197 14.59 6.74 22.46
CA LEU A 197 15.91 7.30 22.15
C LEU A 197 15.96 7.86 20.72
N THR A 198 15.35 7.13 19.77
CA THR A 198 15.39 7.42 18.34
C THR A 198 14.07 8.02 17.83
N ASN A 199 14.09 8.65 16.65
CA ASN A 199 12.88 9.23 16.06
C ASN A 199 11.95 8.14 15.49
N GLU A 200 12.53 7.01 15.07
CA GLU A 200 11.85 5.84 14.52
C GLU A 200 10.97 5.16 15.57
N GLU A 201 11.45 5.10 16.82
CA GLU A 201 10.71 4.54 17.95
C GLU A 201 9.45 5.33 18.31
N LEU A 202 9.37 6.63 17.97
CA LEU A 202 8.15 7.44 18.21
C LEU A 202 6.92 6.89 17.47
N LEU A 203 7.13 6.19 16.36
CA LEU A 203 6.04 5.53 15.64
C LEU A 203 5.49 4.34 16.43
N SER A 204 6.31 3.67 17.24
CA SER A 204 5.89 2.51 18.03
C SER A 204 5.11 2.90 19.30
N THR A 205 5.35 4.09 19.84
CA THR A 205 4.69 4.56 21.08
C THR A 205 3.34 5.21 20.82
N GLN A 206 3.21 6.00 19.76
CA GLN A 206 1.94 6.67 19.40
C GLN A 206 0.98 5.76 18.65
N GLN A 207 1.49 4.62 18.22
CA GLN A 207 0.85 3.78 17.25
C GLN A 207 1.28 2.37 17.64
N ARG A 208 0.38 1.60 18.28
CA ARG A 208 0.45 0.12 18.27
C ARG A 208 0.27 -0.34 16.81
N ILE A 209 1.16 0.08 15.91
CA ILE A 209 1.33 -0.50 14.58
C ILE A 209 1.91 -1.87 14.86
N LYS A 210 1.04 -2.87 14.90
CA LYS A 210 1.50 -4.25 14.76
C LYS A 210 2.20 -4.31 13.40
N VAL A 211 3.53 -4.37 13.41
CA VAL A 211 4.31 -4.52 12.18
C VAL A 211 3.95 -5.89 11.61
N LEU A 212 3.14 -5.88 10.56
CA LEU A 212 2.62 -7.13 10.01
C LEU A 212 3.74 -7.92 9.33
N PRO A 213 3.71 -9.26 9.44
CA PRO A 213 4.58 -10.15 8.69
C PRO A 213 4.54 -9.89 7.18
N ARG A 214 5.57 -10.40 6.50
CA ARG A 214 5.58 -10.50 5.04
C ARG A 214 4.89 -11.81 4.64
N TYR A 215 3.71 -11.68 4.04
CA TYR A 215 2.96 -12.82 3.51
C TYR A 215 3.29 -13.06 2.03
N VAL A 216 3.47 -14.33 1.67
CA VAL A 216 3.64 -14.80 0.30
C VAL A 216 2.82 -16.06 0.10
N ARG A 217 1.89 -16.04 -0.85
CA ARG A 217 1.10 -17.21 -1.22
C ARG A 217 1.81 -17.99 -2.31
N VAL A 218 1.92 -19.31 -2.13
CA VAL A 218 2.40 -20.25 -3.12
C VAL A 218 1.35 -20.42 -4.22
N ASN A 219 1.76 -20.36 -5.49
CA ASN A 219 0.90 -20.63 -6.61
C ASN A 219 0.94 -22.14 -6.94
N THR A 220 -0.03 -22.87 -6.40
CA THR A 220 -0.17 -24.32 -6.56
C THR A 220 -0.43 -24.78 -8.00
N LEU A 221 -0.73 -23.86 -8.93
CA LEU A 221 -0.79 -24.19 -10.36
C LEU A 221 0.59 -24.44 -10.99
N LYS A 222 1.68 -23.99 -10.34
CA LYS A 222 3.04 -24.04 -10.89
C LYS A 222 4.04 -24.77 -10.00
N VAL A 223 3.88 -24.69 -8.68
CA VAL A 223 4.81 -25.28 -7.69
C VAL A 223 4.04 -25.77 -6.47
N SER A 224 4.52 -26.84 -5.83
CA SER A 224 3.96 -27.31 -4.55
C SER A 224 4.39 -26.42 -3.38
N VAL A 225 3.71 -26.54 -2.24
CA VAL A 225 4.09 -25.81 -1.02
C VAL A 225 5.42 -26.34 -0.48
N GLU A 226 5.62 -27.65 -0.59
CA GLU A 226 6.82 -28.37 -0.18
C GLU A 226 8.05 -27.91 -0.98
N ASP A 227 7.91 -27.77 -2.30
CA ASP A 227 8.99 -27.25 -3.16
C ASP A 227 9.30 -25.79 -2.85
N ALA A 228 8.28 -24.99 -2.53
CA ALA A 228 8.48 -23.61 -2.11
C ALA A 228 9.24 -23.52 -0.77
N ILE A 229 8.94 -24.41 0.18
CA ILE A 229 9.69 -24.50 1.44
C ILE A 229 11.15 -24.87 1.15
N ARG A 230 11.39 -25.94 0.39
CA ARG A 230 12.74 -26.39 0.02
C ARG A 230 13.53 -25.30 -0.69
N GLN A 231 12.89 -24.52 -1.57
CA GLN A 231 13.53 -23.38 -2.22
C GLN A 231 14.03 -22.36 -1.21
N PHE A 232 13.21 -21.99 -0.22
CA PHE A 232 13.62 -21.03 0.80
C PHE A 232 14.68 -21.60 1.74
N GLU A 233 14.62 -22.89 2.08
CA GLU A 233 15.67 -23.57 2.83
C GLU A 233 17.02 -23.56 2.11
N ASN A 234 17.03 -23.83 0.80
CA ASN A 234 18.22 -23.70 -0.07
C ASN A 234 18.73 -22.25 -0.14
N GLU A 235 17.86 -21.27 0.12
CA GLU A 235 18.23 -19.86 0.23
C GLU A 235 18.65 -19.44 1.65
N ASN A 236 18.97 -20.39 2.52
CA ASN A 236 19.38 -20.22 3.91
C ASN A 236 18.28 -19.66 4.84
N TRP A 237 17.01 -19.92 4.54
CA TRP A 237 15.93 -19.71 5.51
C TRP A 237 15.70 -20.96 6.37
N GLU A 238 15.23 -20.75 7.60
CA GLU A 238 14.86 -21.84 8.50
C GLU A 238 13.34 -22.02 8.53
N PHE A 239 12.85 -23.16 8.04
CA PHE A 239 11.44 -23.49 8.13
C PHE A 239 11.07 -23.93 9.56
N ARG A 240 9.90 -23.47 10.03
CA ARG A 240 9.32 -23.86 11.32
C ARG A 240 7.88 -24.32 11.08
N GLU A 241 7.61 -25.60 11.30
CA GLU A 241 6.28 -26.18 11.05
C GLU A 241 5.17 -25.54 11.90
N ASN A 242 5.43 -25.36 13.20
CA ASN A 242 4.51 -24.71 14.16
C ASN A 242 4.86 -23.25 14.42
N GLY A 243 5.10 -22.49 13.37
CA GLY A 243 5.47 -21.09 13.48
C GLY A 243 4.31 -20.16 13.93
N HIS A 244 4.70 -19.02 14.48
CA HIS A 244 3.80 -17.98 14.98
C HIS A 244 4.55 -16.65 14.92
N VAL A 245 3.80 -15.55 14.77
CA VAL A 245 4.41 -14.22 14.57
C VAL A 245 5.30 -13.80 15.75
N SER A 246 4.97 -14.24 16.97
CA SER A 246 5.79 -14.04 18.17
C SER A 246 7.19 -14.69 18.07
N HIS A 247 7.33 -15.76 17.30
CA HIS A 247 8.63 -16.40 17.09
C HIS A 247 9.61 -15.50 16.34
N PHE A 248 9.14 -14.50 15.57
CA PHE A 248 10.04 -13.55 14.91
C PHE A 248 10.78 -12.67 15.92
N GLU A 249 10.11 -12.19 16.98
CA GLU A 249 10.74 -11.39 18.03
C GLU A 249 11.73 -12.23 18.85
N GLN A 250 11.36 -13.47 19.16
CA GLN A 250 12.23 -14.41 19.86
C GLN A 250 13.47 -14.75 19.02
N TYR A 251 13.29 -15.07 17.74
CA TYR A 251 14.38 -15.36 16.82
C TYR A 251 15.33 -14.17 16.67
N LYS A 252 14.79 -12.94 16.55
CA LYS A 252 15.60 -11.72 16.48
C LYS A 252 16.48 -11.56 17.73
N LYS A 253 15.91 -11.73 18.92
CA LYS A 253 16.67 -11.70 20.19
C LYS A 253 17.75 -12.78 20.23
N THR A 254 17.45 -13.99 19.76
CA THR A 254 18.41 -15.10 19.72
C THR A 254 19.58 -14.81 18.78
N ILE A 255 19.33 -14.25 17.60
CA ILE A 255 20.39 -13.84 16.66
C ILE A 255 21.23 -12.72 17.25
N GLU A 256 20.61 -11.66 17.78
CA GLU A 256 21.35 -10.56 18.43
C GLU A 256 22.23 -11.06 19.59
N ASN A 257 21.73 -12.01 20.38
CA ASN A 257 22.51 -12.62 21.46
C ASN A 257 23.66 -13.49 20.92
N ARG A 258 23.45 -14.22 19.83
CA ARG A 258 24.49 -15.03 19.18
C ARG A 258 25.60 -14.15 18.61
N GLU A 259 25.24 -13.11 17.86
CA GLU A 259 26.19 -12.14 17.30
C GLU A 259 27.00 -11.43 18.40
N ARG A 260 26.35 -11.06 19.51
CA ARG A 260 27.05 -10.49 20.68
C ARG A 260 28.07 -11.48 21.27
N ARG A 261 27.72 -12.77 21.39
CA ARG A 261 28.64 -13.81 21.90
C ARG A 261 29.80 -14.05 20.95
N GLU A 262 29.55 -14.11 19.65
CA GLU A 262 30.58 -14.24 18.62
C GLU A 262 31.54 -13.03 18.63
N ALA A 263 31.01 -11.80 18.72
CA ALA A 263 31.82 -10.60 18.84
C ALA A 263 32.66 -10.56 20.14
N GLN A 264 32.10 -11.01 21.27
CA GLN A 264 32.85 -11.15 22.52
C GLN A 264 33.96 -12.20 22.42
N PHE A 265 33.68 -13.32 21.77
CA PHE A 265 34.65 -14.39 21.55
C PHE A 265 35.80 -13.93 20.64
N ALA A 266 35.49 -13.22 19.54
CA ALA A 266 36.48 -12.61 18.66
C ALA A 266 37.39 -11.63 19.42
N LYS A 267 36.82 -10.74 20.24
CA LYS A 267 37.60 -9.82 21.10
C LYS A 267 38.50 -10.56 22.09
N LYS A 268 38.02 -11.66 22.70
CA LYS A 268 38.84 -12.49 23.60
C LYS A 268 40.01 -13.14 22.84
N LYS A 269 39.76 -13.67 21.65
CA LYS A 269 40.77 -14.31 20.79
C LYS A 269 41.85 -13.30 20.36
N GLU A 270 41.43 -12.09 19.97
CA GLU A 270 42.35 -10.98 19.63
C GLU A 270 43.22 -10.57 20.85
N LYS A 271 42.62 -10.45 22.04
CA LYS A 271 43.35 -10.14 23.27
C LYS A 271 44.36 -11.23 23.62
N GLN A 272 44.00 -12.51 23.44
CA GLN A 272 44.94 -13.62 23.62
C GLN A 272 46.10 -13.57 22.62
N LEU A 273 45.82 -13.29 21.35
CA LEU A 273 46.85 -13.16 20.32
C LEU A 273 47.82 -12.01 20.63
N LYS A 274 47.30 -10.85 21.04
CA LYS A 274 48.11 -9.71 21.50
C LYS A 274 49.00 -10.07 22.69
N ARG A 275 48.48 -10.84 23.66
CA ARG A 275 49.28 -11.32 24.81
C ARG A 275 50.37 -12.29 24.37
N LYS A 276 50.07 -13.24 23.48
CA LYS A 276 51.06 -14.18 22.92
C LYS A 276 52.18 -13.44 22.19
N LYS A 277 51.84 -12.49 21.31
CA LYS A 277 52.82 -11.64 20.61
C LYS A 277 53.69 -10.82 21.57
N LYS A 278 53.07 -10.21 22.60
CA LYS A 278 53.82 -9.46 23.64
C LYS A 278 54.78 -10.35 24.42
N TRP A 279 54.36 -11.57 24.77
CA TRP A 279 55.18 -12.50 25.53
C TRP A 279 56.33 -13.10 24.68
N ALA A 280 56.08 -13.36 23.39
CA ALA A 280 57.12 -13.75 22.44
C ALA A 280 58.19 -12.64 22.29
N LYS A 281 57.77 -11.37 22.15
CA LYS A 281 58.69 -10.23 22.09
C LYS A 281 59.52 -10.08 23.37
N TYR A 282 58.91 -10.26 24.54
CA TYR A 282 59.63 -10.23 25.82
C TYR A 282 60.67 -11.36 25.92
N LYS A 283 60.30 -12.60 25.56
CA LYS A 283 61.22 -13.73 25.53
C LYS A 283 62.41 -13.51 24.60
N TRP A 284 62.16 -12.95 23.41
CA TRP A 284 63.22 -12.67 22.45
C TRP A 284 64.18 -11.57 22.93
N GLY A 285 63.64 -10.49 23.53
CA GLY A 285 64.46 -9.43 24.12
C GLY A 285 65.35 -9.94 25.25
N HIS A 286 64.80 -10.77 26.14
CA HIS A 286 65.57 -11.36 27.24
C HIS A 286 66.68 -12.30 26.75
N ALA A 287 66.39 -13.15 25.75
CA ALA A 287 67.40 -14.01 25.13
C ALA A 287 68.51 -13.23 24.42
N ARG A 288 68.20 -12.06 23.83
CA ARG A 288 69.18 -11.17 23.21
C ARG A 288 70.08 -10.49 24.24
N GLU A 289 69.52 -10.04 25.36
CA GLU A 289 70.30 -9.45 26.47
C GLU A 289 71.21 -10.48 27.15
N GLU A 290 70.73 -11.71 27.32
CA GLU A 290 71.48 -12.81 27.91
C GLU A 290 72.67 -13.23 27.02
N ARG A 291 72.50 -13.27 25.69
CA ARG A 291 73.61 -13.47 24.73
C ARG A 291 74.59 -12.31 24.69
N LYS A 292 74.14 -11.06 24.89
CA LYS A 292 75.04 -9.90 25.01
C LYS A 292 75.93 -10.00 26.25
N ARG A 293 75.35 -10.38 27.40
CA ARG A 293 76.12 -10.62 28.62
C ARG A 293 77.13 -11.76 28.48
N GLN A 294 76.77 -12.83 27.77
CA GLN A 294 77.70 -13.92 27.48
C GLN A 294 78.83 -13.54 26.51
N LYS A 295 78.62 -12.52 25.65
CA LYS A 295 79.68 -11.92 24.82
C LYS A 295 80.55 -10.91 25.56
N GLU A 296 80.06 -10.32 26.65
CA GLU A 296 80.83 -9.35 27.46
C GLU A 296 81.69 -10.02 28.54
N ASP A 297 81.46 -11.32 28.83
CA ASP A 297 82.17 -12.09 29.87
C ASP A 297 83.11 -13.17 29.28
N GLY A 298 83.28 -13.20 27.96
CA GLY A 298 84.14 -14.14 27.22
C GLY A 298 85.20 -13.38 26.42
N SER A 299 86.47 -13.72 26.66
CA SER A 299 87.65 -13.24 25.94
C SER A 299 87.58 -13.52 24.44
N GLU A 300 88.23 -12.63 23.69
CA GLU A 300 88.54 -12.69 22.25
C GLU A 300 88.81 -14.11 21.75
N ASP A 301 88.11 -14.51 20.70
CA ASP A 301 88.71 -15.13 19.52
C ASP A 301 87.77 -14.88 18.32
N ASP A 302 88.38 -14.42 17.23
CA ASP A 302 87.77 -14.18 15.93
C ASP A 302 87.15 -15.47 15.38
N ASP A 303 85.93 -15.39 14.83
CA ASP A 303 85.66 -15.99 13.52
C ASP A 303 84.34 -15.47 12.93
N ASP A 304 84.46 -15.18 11.64
CA ASP A 304 83.48 -14.77 10.65
C ASP A 304 82.35 -15.81 10.55
N ASP A 305 81.10 -15.41 10.78
CA ASP A 305 79.99 -15.98 10.00
C ASP A 305 78.74 -15.10 10.03
N SER A 306 78.35 -14.69 8.84
CA SER A 306 77.17 -13.89 8.52
C SER A 306 75.87 -14.70 8.74
N GLU A 307 75.34 -14.71 9.96
CA GLU A 307 73.94 -15.14 10.16
C GLU A 307 73.00 -13.95 9.98
N SER A 308 72.30 -13.95 8.84
CA SER A 308 71.22 -13.00 8.54
C SER A 308 70.16 -13.01 9.65
N GLU A 309 69.95 -11.86 10.31
CA GLU A 309 68.84 -11.63 11.22
C GLU A 309 67.51 -11.78 10.46
N SER A 310 66.82 -12.91 10.61
CA SER A 310 65.40 -13.02 10.24
C SER A 310 64.56 -13.42 11.45
N GLU A 311 63.49 -12.66 11.68
CA GLU A 311 62.47 -12.98 12.69
C GLU A 311 61.91 -14.39 12.43
N PRO A 312 61.54 -15.16 13.47
CA PRO A 312 60.88 -16.43 13.25
C PRO A 312 59.51 -16.17 12.59
N GLU A 313 59.40 -16.47 11.29
CA GLU A 313 58.11 -16.58 10.62
C GLU A 313 57.32 -17.70 11.29
N SER A 314 56.35 -17.32 12.12
CA SER A 314 55.38 -18.26 12.64
C SER A 314 54.51 -18.72 11.47
N GLU A 315 54.72 -19.94 10.97
CA GLU A 315 53.79 -20.62 10.07
C GLU A 315 52.44 -20.81 10.79
N GLU A 316 51.54 -19.83 10.63
CA GLU A 316 50.13 -20.01 10.96
C GLU A 316 49.52 -20.89 9.86
N VAL A 317 49.35 -22.19 10.16
CA VAL A 317 48.44 -23.05 9.38
C VAL A 317 47.03 -22.48 9.56
N HIS A 318 46.62 -21.63 8.62
CA HIS A 318 45.27 -21.11 8.53
C HIS A 318 44.35 -22.24 8.11
N VAL A 319 43.80 -22.97 9.08
CA VAL A 319 42.65 -23.84 8.84
C VAL A 319 41.43 -22.89 8.76
N PRO A 320 40.85 -22.64 7.58
CA PRO A 320 39.68 -21.78 7.49
C PRO A 320 38.57 -22.44 8.31
N ALA A 321 38.05 -21.72 9.30
CA ALA A 321 36.86 -22.14 10.00
C ALA A 321 35.78 -22.36 8.94
N ARG A 322 35.17 -23.55 8.87
CA ARG A 322 33.99 -23.79 8.03
C ARG A 322 32.93 -22.76 8.44
N GLU A 323 32.81 -21.69 7.67
CA GLU A 323 31.75 -20.70 7.84
C GLU A 323 30.44 -21.39 7.53
N THR A 324 29.73 -21.84 8.58
CA THR A 324 28.35 -22.28 8.42
C THR A 324 27.55 -21.10 7.87
N PRO A 325 26.84 -21.24 6.73
CA PRO A 325 26.07 -20.15 6.15
C PRO A 325 25.14 -19.53 7.19
N GLN A 326 25.29 -18.23 7.44
CA GLN A 326 24.45 -17.54 8.39
C GLN A 326 23.01 -17.51 7.87
N LYS A 327 22.09 -18.12 8.62
CA LYS A 327 20.69 -18.22 8.21
C LYS A 327 20.05 -16.83 8.12
N LYS A 328 19.31 -16.57 7.04
CA LYS A 328 18.63 -15.29 6.77
C LYS A 328 17.51 -14.98 7.77
N GLY A 329 16.88 -16.01 8.30
CA GLY A 329 15.74 -15.86 9.20
C GLY A 329 14.90 -17.13 9.28
N ILE A 330 13.86 -17.10 10.12
CA ILE A 330 12.83 -18.14 10.17
C ILE A 330 11.64 -17.77 9.28
N PHE A 331 10.93 -18.78 8.79
CA PHE A 331 9.63 -18.63 8.13
C PHE A 331 8.76 -19.86 8.42
N PHE A 332 7.45 -19.75 8.17
CA PHE A 332 6.49 -20.81 8.47
C PHE A 332 5.24 -20.73 7.59
N ILE A 333 4.40 -21.78 7.62
CA ILE A 333 3.08 -21.78 6.97
C ILE A 333 2.04 -21.15 7.91
N ASP A 334 1.12 -20.35 7.36
CA ASP A 334 -0.01 -19.82 8.10
C ASP A 334 -0.98 -20.94 8.56
N LYS A 335 -1.47 -20.83 9.80
CA LYS A 335 -2.34 -21.86 10.38
C LYS A 335 -3.66 -22.07 9.61
N ILE A 336 -4.20 -21.00 9.01
CA ILE A 336 -5.50 -21.00 8.34
C ILE A 336 -5.33 -21.21 6.83
N VAL A 337 -4.44 -20.44 6.20
CA VAL A 337 -4.24 -20.47 4.75
C VAL A 337 -3.01 -21.33 4.43
N LYS A 338 -3.23 -22.57 3.97
CA LYS A 338 -2.16 -23.58 3.86
C LYS A 338 -1.11 -23.27 2.80
N GLU A 339 -1.47 -22.56 1.74
CA GLU A 339 -0.51 -22.12 0.73
C GLU A 339 0.16 -20.77 1.09
N LEU A 340 -0.03 -20.23 2.30
CA LEU A 340 0.51 -18.94 2.69
C LEU A 340 1.75 -19.08 3.57
N LEU A 341 2.90 -18.70 3.03
CA LEU A 341 4.15 -18.58 3.78
C LEU A 341 4.24 -17.22 4.48
N VAL A 342 4.75 -17.24 5.70
CA VAL A 342 4.85 -16.09 6.60
C VAL A 342 6.32 -15.84 6.94
N PHE A 343 6.80 -14.67 6.58
CA PHE A 343 8.17 -14.21 6.79
C PHE A 343 8.22 -13.03 7.77
N PRO A 344 9.40 -12.75 8.35
CA PRO A 344 9.60 -11.58 9.18
C PRO A 344 9.17 -10.29 8.46
N PRO A 345 8.74 -9.27 9.21
CA PRO A 345 8.43 -7.99 8.61
C PRO A 345 9.60 -7.41 7.80
N GLY A 346 9.31 -6.81 6.65
CA GLY A 346 10.33 -6.16 5.81
C GLY A 346 11.08 -7.09 4.85
N THR A 347 10.90 -8.42 4.90
CA THR A 347 11.59 -9.34 4.00
C THR A 347 11.39 -8.96 2.52
N PRO A 348 12.48 -8.72 1.75
CA PRO A 348 12.42 -8.12 0.41
C PRO A 348 12.15 -9.17 -0.69
N LEU A 349 10.92 -9.67 -0.77
CA LEU A 349 10.54 -10.74 -1.72
C LEU A 349 10.04 -10.23 -3.08
N HIS A 350 9.98 -8.91 -3.30
CA HIS A 350 9.43 -8.32 -4.53
C HIS A 350 10.24 -8.64 -5.78
N ASN A 351 11.56 -8.78 -5.65
CA ASN A 351 12.47 -9.14 -6.74
C ASN A 351 12.85 -10.63 -6.73
N HIS A 352 12.21 -11.44 -5.89
CA HIS A 352 12.49 -12.86 -5.81
C HIS A 352 12.17 -13.54 -7.14
N SER A 353 13.05 -14.43 -7.62
CA SER A 353 12.92 -15.06 -8.95
C SER A 353 11.56 -15.76 -9.12
N TRP A 354 11.10 -16.47 -8.08
CA TRP A 354 9.81 -17.16 -8.12
C TRP A 354 8.60 -16.22 -8.09
N VAL A 355 8.74 -15.00 -7.55
CA VAL A 355 7.68 -13.98 -7.66
C VAL A 355 7.61 -13.45 -9.09
N GLN A 356 8.77 -13.17 -9.71
CA GLN A 356 8.85 -12.71 -11.09
C GLN A 356 8.34 -13.76 -12.09
N LYS A 357 8.56 -15.05 -11.81
CA LYS A 357 8.08 -16.19 -12.61
C LYS A 357 6.63 -16.58 -12.32
N GLY A 358 5.92 -15.87 -11.43
CA GLY A 358 4.52 -16.16 -11.08
C GLY A 358 4.29 -17.46 -10.28
N MET A 359 5.35 -18.03 -9.69
CA MET A 359 5.28 -19.19 -8.80
C MET A 359 4.89 -18.78 -7.36
N LEU A 360 5.18 -17.53 -6.99
CA LEU A 360 4.83 -16.94 -5.70
C LEU A 360 4.06 -15.63 -5.90
N VAL A 361 3.08 -15.38 -5.03
CA VAL A 361 2.22 -14.19 -5.08
C VAL A 361 2.32 -13.42 -3.76
N LEU A 362 2.76 -12.16 -3.82
CA LEU A 362 2.73 -11.27 -2.66
C LEU A 362 1.28 -10.87 -2.37
N GLN A 363 0.68 -11.49 -1.35
CA GLN A 363 -0.72 -11.33 -1.00
C GLN A 363 -0.91 -11.38 0.51
N ASP A 364 -1.68 -10.45 1.04
CA ASP A 364 -2.00 -10.42 2.47
C ASP A 364 -2.94 -11.58 2.84
N LYS A 365 -2.79 -12.10 4.06
CA LYS A 365 -3.62 -13.20 4.59
C LYS A 365 -5.12 -12.91 4.43
N ALA A 366 -5.57 -11.73 4.83
CA ALA A 366 -6.99 -11.36 4.75
C ALA A 366 -7.50 -11.34 3.31
N SER A 367 -6.63 -11.04 2.34
CA SER A 367 -6.99 -11.06 0.92
C SER A 367 -7.09 -12.47 0.34
N CYS A 368 -6.64 -13.51 1.04
CA CYS A 368 -6.76 -14.91 0.61
C CYS A 368 -8.12 -15.51 1.01
N LEU A 369 -8.66 -15.08 2.16
CA LEU A 369 -9.86 -15.66 2.77
C LEU A 369 -11.12 -15.64 1.89
N PRO A 370 -11.44 -14.58 1.13
CA PRO A 370 -12.65 -14.57 0.29
C PRO A 370 -12.68 -15.69 -0.75
N ALA A 371 -11.53 -16.06 -1.31
CA ALA A 371 -11.43 -17.15 -2.27
C ALA A 371 -11.67 -18.51 -1.60
N TYR A 372 -11.11 -18.71 -0.41
CA TYR A 372 -11.34 -19.90 0.41
C TYR A 372 -12.82 -20.07 0.79
N VAL A 373 -13.44 -19.01 1.31
CA VAL A 373 -14.86 -19.03 1.69
C VAL A 373 -15.74 -19.33 0.48
N MET A 374 -15.45 -18.70 -0.67
CA MET A 374 -16.18 -18.93 -1.92
C MET A 374 -16.13 -20.39 -2.35
N LEU A 375 -14.95 -21.02 -2.37
CA LEU A 375 -14.79 -22.41 -2.82
C LEU A 375 -15.26 -23.44 -1.79
N HIS A 376 -15.33 -23.07 -0.51
CA HIS A 376 -15.99 -23.88 0.51
C HIS A 376 -17.51 -23.86 0.34
N ALA A 377 -18.08 -22.69 0.02
CA ALA A 377 -19.53 -22.54 -0.19
C ALA A 377 -20.01 -23.11 -1.53
N ILE A 378 -19.14 -23.11 -2.55
CA ILE A 378 -19.49 -23.51 -3.90
C ILE A 378 -18.56 -24.64 -4.35
N PRO A 379 -19.01 -25.90 -4.28
CA PRO A 379 -18.19 -27.04 -4.68
C PRO A 379 -17.86 -26.95 -6.17
N LEU A 380 -16.58 -27.19 -6.48
CA LEU A 380 -16.10 -27.35 -7.85
C LEU A 380 -16.13 -28.84 -8.20
N ASP A 381 -16.92 -29.20 -9.22
CA ASP A 381 -16.99 -30.57 -9.70
C ASP A 381 -16.09 -30.76 -10.93
N SER A 382 -14.96 -31.45 -10.72
CA SER A 382 -14.00 -31.76 -11.77
C SER A 382 -14.50 -32.80 -12.77
N LYS A 383 -15.49 -33.64 -12.43
CA LYS A 383 -16.09 -34.62 -13.34
C LYS A 383 -17.03 -33.94 -14.33
N LEU A 384 -17.84 -33.00 -13.86
CA LEU A 384 -18.67 -32.16 -14.74
C LEU A 384 -17.81 -31.37 -15.73
N ASP A 385 -16.66 -30.88 -15.28
CA ASP A 385 -15.71 -30.16 -16.10
C ASP A 385 -15.07 -31.03 -17.21
N LYS A 386 -14.75 -32.30 -16.94
CA LYS A 386 -14.24 -33.24 -17.96
C LYS A 386 -15.29 -33.50 -19.03
N LYS A 387 -16.55 -33.73 -18.61
CA LYS A 387 -17.69 -33.91 -19.52
C LYS A 387 -17.98 -32.67 -20.37
N ARG A 388 -17.67 -31.47 -19.85
CA ARG A 388 -17.73 -30.22 -20.63
C ARG A 388 -16.66 -30.17 -21.71
N ASP A 389 -15.42 -30.52 -21.39
CA ASP A 389 -14.34 -30.46 -22.38
C ASP A 389 -14.58 -31.45 -23.54
N GLU A 390 -15.30 -32.54 -23.29
CA GLU A 390 -15.81 -33.47 -24.31
C GLU A 390 -16.95 -32.87 -25.15
N ILE A 391 -17.83 -32.06 -24.54
CA ILE A 391 -18.98 -31.43 -25.21
C ILE A 391 -18.71 -29.94 -25.44
N LYS A 392 -18.16 -29.61 -26.63
CA LYS A 392 -17.99 -28.22 -27.07
C LYS A 392 -19.33 -27.47 -26.97
N ASN A 393 -19.35 -26.39 -26.18
CA ASN A 393 -20.49 -25.51 -25.88
C ASN A 393 -21.45 -25.96 -24.75
N ALA A 394 -21.12 -26.98 -23.96
CA ALA A 394 -21.91 -27.27 -22.78
C ALA A 394 -21.68 -26.19 -21.69
N HIS A 395 -22.75 -25.60 -21.17
CA HIS A 395 -22.71 -24.79 -19.94
C HIS A 395 -22.63 -25.68 -18.69
N VAL A 396 -21.66 -26.60 -18.70
CA VAL A 396 -21.52 -27.66 -17.69
C VAL A 396 -20.33 -27.31 -16.81
N GLY A 397 -20.52 -27.38 -15.49
CA GLY A 397 -19.51 -27.02 -14.49
C GLY A 397 -19.88 -25.76 -13.69
N THR A 398 -19.17 -25.53 -12.60
CA THR A 398 -19.42 -24.40 -11.68
C THR A 398 -18.85 -23.11 -12.26
N HIS A 399 -19.67 -22.06 -12.38
CA HIS A 399 -19.21 -20.73 -12.80
C HIS A 399 -19.19 -19.76 -11.61
N ILE A 400 -18.11 -19.00 -11.47
CA ILE A 400 -17.95 -17.97 -10.44
C ILE A 400 -17.57 -16.66 -11.13
N MET A 401 -18.07 -15.53 -10.62
CA MET A 401 -17.70 -14.21 -11.10
C MET A 401 -17.01 -13.40 -10.00
N GLU A 402 -16.06 -12.56 -10.38
CA GLU A 402 -15.42 -11.59 -9.50
C GLU A 402 -15.65 -10.18 -10.02
N ALA A 403 -16.28 -9.35 -9.19
CA ALA A 403 -16.50 -7.93 -9.46
C ALA A 403 -15.30 -7.10 -8.96
N GLY A 404 -14.68 -6.33 -9.85
CA GLY A 404 -13.52 -5.50 -9.51
C GLY A 404 -12.20 -6.27 -9.45
N ALA A 405 -12.03 -7.26 -10.33
CA ALA A 405 -11.03 -8.31 -10.20
C ALA A 405 -9.56 -7.84 -10.24
N ALA A 406 -9.24 -6.73 -10.93
CA ALA A 406 -7.85 -6.33 -11.09
C ALA A 406 -7.23 -5.77 -9.80
N PRO A 407 -5.93 -5.95 -9.52
CA PRO A 407 -4.91 -6.57 -10.36
C PRO A 407 -4.91 -8.11 -10.31
N GLY A 408 -5.91 -8.76 -9.70
CA GLY A 408 -6.12 -10.20 -9.81
C GLY A 408 -5.70 -11.03 -8.61
N ASN A 409 -5.29 -10.46 -7.48
CA ASN A 409 -4.79 -11.30 -6.37
C ASN A 409 -5.81 -12.35 -5.89
N LYS A 410 -7.10 -11.99 -5.85
CA LYS A 410 -8.19 -12.91 -5.50
C LYS A 410 -8.54 -13.83 -6.67
N THR A 411 -8.59 -13.32 -7.90
CA THR A 411 -8.78 -14.13 -9.12
C THR A 411 -7.75 -15.23 -9.25
N LEU A 412 -6.47 -14.89 -9.07
CA LEU A 412 -5.33 -15.82 -9.08
C LEU A 412 -5.44 -16.85 -7.94
N CYS A 413 -5.99 -16.44 -6.79
CA CYS A 413 -6.21 -17.34 -5.66
C CYS A 413 -7.34 -18.33 -5.94
N LEU A 414 -8.47 -17.85 -6.48
CA LEU A 414 -9.59 -18.71 -6.91
C LEU A 414 -9.14 -19.73 -7.97
N ALA A 415 -8.40 -19.28 -8.98
CA ALA A 415 -7.90 -20.16 -10.03
C ALA A 415 -6.95 -21.23 -9.47
N ALA A 416 -6.06 -20.86 -8.54
CA ALA A 416 -5.11 -21.80 -7.94
C ALA A 416 -5.77 -22.81 -6.99
N LEU A 417 -6.61 -22.35 -6.07
CA LEU A 417 -7.34 -23.21 -5.15
C LEU A 417 -8.32 -24.13 -5.87
N GLY A 418 -8.96 -23.62 -6.93
CA GLY A 418 -9.82 -24.42 -7.79
C GLY A 418 -9.07 -25.32 -8.76
N ASN A 419 -7.73 -25.31 -8.77
CA ASN A 419 -6.89 -26.06 -9.72
C ASN A 419 -7.34 -25.85 -11.19
N ASN A 420 -7.65 -24.62 -11.57
CA ASN A 420 -8.23 -24.26 -12.87
C ASN A 420 -9.53 -25.03 -13.23
N THR A 421 -10.28 -25.52 -12.23
CA THR A 421 -11.59 -26.17 -12.37
C THR A 421 -12.71 -25.13 -12.35
N GLY A 422 -13.78 -25.40 -13.07
CA GLY A 422 -14.88 -24.47 -13.30
C GLY A 422 -14.50 -23.37 -14.29
N ARG A 423 -15.35 -22.35 -14.34
CA ARG A 423 -15.12 -21.15 -15.16
C ARG A 423 -15.19 -19.90 -14.29
N LEU A 424 -14.15 -19.06 -14.39
CA LEU A 424 -14.11 -17.79 -13.68
C LEU A 424 -14.40 -16.63 -14.64
N TYR A 425 -15.22 -15.69 -14.22
CA TYR A 425 -15.47 -14.43 -14.94
C TYR A 425 -14.89 -13.27 -14.14
N ALA A 426 -13.82 -12.66 -14.64
CA ALA A 426 -13.12 -11.59 -13.95
C ALA A 426 -13.50 -10.23 -14.55
N VAL A 427 -14.29 -9.44 -13.81
CA VAL A 427 -14.86 -8.17 -14.28
C VAL A 427 -14.03 -7.00 -13.77
N GLU A 428 -13.60 -6.11 -14.66
CA GLU A 428 -12.93 -4.86 -14.29
C GLU A 428 -13.25 -3.76 -15.30
N ARG A 429 -13.68 -2.60 -14.80
CA ARG A 429 -14.07 -1.45 -15.65
C ARG A 429 -12.87 -0.74 -16.28
N HIS A 430 -11.73 -0.71 -15.60
CA HIS A 430 -10.59 0.11 -16.01
C HIS A 430 -9.65 -0.68 -16.92
N LYS A 431 -9.65 -0.33 -18.22
CA LYS A 431 -8.82 -0.95 -19.26
C LYS A 431 -7.37 -1.22 -18.88
N GLY A 432 -6.67 -0.23 -18.29
CA GLY A 432 -5.28 -0.40 -17.86
C GLY A 432 -5.08 -1.42 -16.73
N ARG A 433 -6.05 -1.52 -15.80
CA ARG A 433 -6.02 -2.49 -14.71
C ARG A 433 -6.39 -3.88 -15.24
N MET A 434 -7.33 -3.93 -16.18
CA MET A 434 -7.69 -5.13 -16.91
C MET A 434 -6.50 -5.71 -17.69
N ASN A 435 -5.71 -4.89 -18.36
CA ASN A 435 -4.48 -5.35 -19.03
C ASN A 435 -3.47 -5.94 -18.03
N THR A 436 -3.33 -5.32 -16.87
CA THR A 436 -2.49 -5.85 -15.78
C THR A 436 -3.01 -7.21 -15.30
N LEU A 437 -4.33 -7.36 -15.16
CA LEU A 437 -4.96 -8.63 -14.79
C LEU A 437 -4.68 -9.70 -15.85
N ARG A 438 -4.91 -9.42 -17.13
CA ARG A 438 -4.64 -10.36 -18.25
C ARG A 438 -3.19 -10.86 -18.23
N GLN A 439 -2.23 -9.94 -18.14
CA GLN A 439 -0.80 -10.29 -18.04
C GLN A 439 -0.50 -11.17 -16.82
N ARG A 440 -1.14 -10.88 -15.67
CA ARG A 440 -0.94 -11.66 -14.45
C ARG A 440 -1.57 -13.05 -14.55
N LEU A 441 -2.74 -13.19 -15.15
CA LEU A 441 -3.39 -14.50 -15.38
C LEU A 441 -2.48 -15.42 -16.20
N GLU A 442 -1.90 -14.90 -17.28
CA GLU A 442 -0.96 -15.63 -18.12
C GLU A 442 0.32 -16.01 -17.35
N LEU A 443 0.96 -15.04 -16.70
CA LEU A 443 2.20 -15.27 -15.93
C LEU A 443 2.05 -16.37 -14.86
N HIS A 444 0.90 -16.42 -14.21
CA HIS A 444 0.60 -17.36 -13.12
C HIS A 444 -0.03 -18.67 -13.62
N GLY A 445 -0.21 -18.85 -14.93
CA GLY A 445 -0.76 -20.08 -15.50
C GLY A 445 -2.25 -20.30 -15.19
N CYS A 446 -2.99 -19.23 -14.92
CA CYS A 446 -4.43 -19.31 -14.68
C CYS A 446 -5.14 -19.58 -16.01
N LYS A 447 -5.88 -20.69 -16.06
CA LYS A 447 -6.67 -21.12 -17.21
C LYS A 447 -8.16 -20.95 -16.89
N ARG A 448 -9.00 -20.95 -17.92
CA ARG A 448 -10.47 -20.88 -17.80
C ARG A 448 -10.98 -19.64 -17.04
N VAL A 449 -10.25 -18.52 -17.18
CA VAL A 449 -10.66 -17.21 -16.67
C VAL A 449 -11.04 -16.30 -17.84
N ASN A 450 -12.32 -15.96 -17.94
CA ASN A 450 -12.86 -15.04 -18.92
C ASN A 450 -12.80 -13.61 -18.38
N THR A 451 -11.98 -12.76 -18.98
CA THR A 451 -11.91 -11.33 -18.58
C THR A 451 -13.01 -10.51 -19.25
N VAL A 452 -13.77 -9.75 -18.46
CA VAL A 452 -14.89 -8.91 -18.93
C VAL A 452 -14.59 -7.44 -18.60
N GLU A 453 -14.28 -6.65 -19.62
CA GLU A 453 -14.01 -5.21 -19.47
C GLU A 453 -15.32 -4.43 -19.45
N SER A 454 -15.95 -4.35 -18.28
CA SER A 454 -17.24 -3.69 -18.10
C SER A 454 -17.36 -3.10 -16.70
N ASP A 455 -18.25 -2.13 -16.54
CA ASP A 455 -18.82 -1.82 -15.25
C ASP A 455 -19.65 -3.02 -14.78
N PHE A 456 -19.37 -3.54 -13.58
CA PHE A 456 -20.08 -4.68 -13.01
C PHE A 456 -21.57 -4.37 -12.84
N LEU A 457 -21.93 -3.13 -12.48
CA LEU A 457 -23.32 -2.71 -12.31
C LEU A 457 -24.12 -2.66 -13.63
N LYS A 458 -23.43 -2.78 -14.78
CA LYS A 458 -24.04 -2.80 -16.11
C LYS A 458 -24.00 -4.18 -16.75
N ILE A 459 -23.58 -5.20 -16.00
CA ILE A 459 -23.63 -6.59 -16.48
C ILE A 459 -25.09 -7.02 -16.52
N ASP A 460 -25.47 -7.53 -17.69
CA ASP A 460 -26.73 -8.20 -17.93
C ASP A 460 -26.68 -9.62 -17.34
N PRO A 461 -27.46 -9.93 -16.27
CA PRO A 461 -27.44 -11.25 -15.64
C PRO A 461 -27.87 -12.38 -16.57
N GLU A 462 -28.71 -12.10 -17.57
CA GLU A 462 -29.21 -13.10 -18.51
C GLU A 462 -28.11 -13.70 -19.38
N LYS A 463 -26.99 -12.99 -19.56
CA LYS A 463 -25.80 -13.48 -20.27
C LYS A 463 -24.97 -14.46 -19.46
N TYR A 464 -25.20 -14.54 -18.15
CA TYR A 464 -24.42 -15.36 -17.24
C TYR A 464 -25.29 -16.23 -16.31
N PRO A 465 -26.25 -17.01 -16.85
CA PRO A 465 -27.26 -17.70 -16.05
C PRO A 465 -26.71 -18.86 -15.20
N PHE A 466 -25.46 -19.27 -15.43
CA PHE A 466 -24.81 -20.39 -14.74
C PHE A 466 -23.91 -19.95 -13.58
N ILE A 467 -23.78 -18.64 -13.32
CA ILE A 467 -23.00 -18.14 -12.18
C ILE A 467 -23.65 -18.63 -10.89
N ARG A 468 -22.87 -19.34 -10.06
CA ARG A 468 -23.30 -19.84 -8.76
C ARG A 468 -22.83 -18.97 -7.60
N GLY A 469 -21.81 -18.13 -7.82
CA GLY A 469 -21.28 -17.23 -6.83
C GLY A 469 -20.61 -16.01 -7.41
N ILE A 470 -20.69 -14.90 -6.68
CA ILE A 470 -20.05 -13.65 -7.03
C ILE A 470 -19.16 -13.20 -5.87
N LEU A 471 -17.87 -13.09 -6.12
CA LEU A 471 -16.93 -12.43 -5.22
C LEU A 471 -16.96 -10.94 -5.52
N VAL A 472 -17.31 -10.11 -4.54
CA VAL A 472 -17.32 -8.64 -4.70
C VAL A 472 -16.21 -8.03 -3.85
N ASP A 473 -15.17 -7.53 -4.52
CA ASP A 473 -14.05 -6.79 -3.90
C ASP A 473 -14.01 -5.36 -4.42
N PRO A 474 -14.89 -4.47 -3.91
CA PRO A 474 -15.04 -3.15 -4.46
C PRO A 474 -13.78 -2.30 -4.21
N SER A 475 -13.61 -1.26 -5.03
CA SER A 475 -12.54 -0.28 -4.81
C SER A 475 -12.75 0.39 -3.45
N CYS A 476 -12.01 -0.04 -2.44
CA CYS A 476 -12.07 0.55 -1.12
C CYS A 476 -11.20 1.82 -1.06
N SER A 477 -11.44 2.68 -0.07
CA SER A 477 -10.61 3.86 0.22
C SER A 477 -9.15 3.52 0.54
N GLY A 478 -8.81 2.22 0.61
CA GLY A 478 -7.52 1.72 1.05
C GLY A 478 -7.31 1.94 2.55
N SER A 479 -8.34 2.36 3.30
CA SER A 479 -8.24 2.70 4.73
C SER A 479 -7.74 1.55 5.61
N GLY A 480 -7.91 0.28 5.20
CA GLY A 480 -7.28 -0.87 5.86
C GLY A 480 -5.77 -0.99 5.60
N MET A 481 -5.33 -0.73 4.36
CA MET A 481 -3.90 -0.63 4.00
C MET A 481 -3.26 0.65 4.56
N ILE A 482 -4.04 1.71 4.70
CA ILE A 482 -3.62 2.96 5.34
C ILE A 482 -3.69 2.82 6.85
N ARG A 483 -4.59 2.03 7.46
CA ARG A 483 -4.54 1.65 8.90
C ARG A 483 -3.28 0.85 9.23
N ARG A 484 -2.72 0.12 8.25
CA ARG A 484 -1.39 -0.53 8.31
C ARG A 484 -0.23 0.48 8.23
N LEU A 485 -0.49 1.71 7.78
CA LEU A 485 0.49 2.79 7.58
C LEU A 485 0.23 4.05 8.43
N GLY A 486 -0.90 4.13 9.13
CA GLY A 486 -1.45 5.36 9.72
C GLY A 486 -2.88 5.14 10.24
N ARG A 487 -3.01 4.72 11.50
CA ARG A 487 -4.27 4.91 12.28
C ARG A 487 -4.44 6.41 12.58
N LEU A 488 -4.75 7.21 11.57
CA LEU A 488 -4.54 8.65 11.65
C LEU A 488 -5.67 9.52 11.10
N GLN A 489 -6.72 8.92 10.53
CA GLN A 489 -7.87 9.71 10.07
C GLN A 489 -8.95 9.97 11.13
N LYS A 490 -8.97 9.23 12.25
CA LYS A 490 -10.01 9.39 13.30
C LYS A 490 -9.70 10.42 14.40
N LEU A 491 -8.53 11.08 14.38
CA LEU A 491 -8.14 12.08 15.40
C LEU A 491 -7.99 13.49 14.84
N ARG A 492 -8.73 13.84 13.78
CA ARG A 492 -8.85 15.24 13.35
C ARG A 492 -9.68 16.02 14.37
N GLY A 493 -9.05 16.42 15.46
CA GLY A 493 -9.58 17.50 16.30
C GLY A 493 -9.74 18.74 15.43
N ARG A 494 -10.95 19.30 15.39
CA ARG A 494 -11.14 20.68 14.94
C ARG A 494 -10.17 21.57 15.74
N PRO A 495 -9.60 22.63 15.15
CA PRO A 495 -8.93 23.67 15.93
C PRO A 495 -9.80 24.04 17.13
N THR A 496 -9.24 23.95 18.35
CA THR A 496 -9.96 24.34 19.56
C THR A 496 -10.41 25.80 19.44
N LYS A 497 -11.54 26.18 20.07
CA LYS A 497 -12.11 27.55 20.04
C LYS A 497 -11.01 28.59 20.37
N ALA A 498 -10.18 28.30 21.38
CA ALA A 498 -9.02 29.10 21.76
C ALA A 498 -7.94 29.26 20.66
N MET A 499 -7.69 28.24 19.84
CA MET A 499 -6.71 28.34 18.74
C MET A 499 -7.27 29.16 17.57
N ARG A 500 -8.57 29.09 17.30
CA ARG A 500 -9.22 29.95 16.30
C ARG A 500 -9.19 31.42 16.73
N GLN A 501 -9.50 31.68 17.99
CA GLN A 501 -9.52 33.03 18.55
C GLN A 501 -8.14 33.69 18.49
N ARG A 502 -7.07 32.98 18.89
CA ARG A 502 -5.68 33.47 18.75
C ARG A 502 -5.25 33.70 17.30
N MET A 503 -5.76 32.91 16.35
CA MET A 503 -5.48 33.11 14.92
C MET A 503 -6.20 34.34 14.37
N MET A 504 -7.41 34.63 14.86
CA MET A 504 -8.18 35.83 14.50
C MET A 504 -7.55 37.10 15.10
N GLU A 505 -7.23 37.09 16.40
CA GLU A 505 -6.58 38.23 17.10
C GLU A 505 -5.24 38.64 16.44
N LYS A 506 -4.40 37.67 16.05
CA LYS A 506 -3.14 37.95 15.34
C LYS A 506 -3.33 38.42 13.90
N ALA A 507 -4.42 38.01 13.24
CA ALA A 507 -4.74 38.47 11.88
C ALA A 507 -5.26 39.91 11.91
N GLU A 508 -6.04 40.26 12.95
CA GLU A 508 -6.52 41.62 13.20
C GLU A 508 -5.40 42.57 13.62
N SER A 509 -4.46 42.14 14.47
CA SER A 509 -3.33 42.99 14.86
C SER A 509 -2.46 43.37 13.65
N LYS A 510 -2.24 42.43 12.72
CA LYS A 510 -1.48 42.67 11.48
C LYS A 510 -2.23 43.53 10.45
N LYS A 511 -3.57 43.61 10.52
CA LYS A 511 -4.35 44.57 9.73
C LYS A 511 -4.20 45.99 10.28
N ARG A 512 -4.27 46.15 11.60
CA ARG A 512 -4.11 47.46 12.26
C ARG A 512 -2.72 48.08 12.04
N ASP A 513 -1.68 47.26 11.96
CA ASP A 513 -0.31 47.73 11.66
C ASP A 513 -0.10 48.07 10.16
N GLY A 514 -1.02 47.66 9.27
CA GLY A 514 -0.95 47.89 7.82
C GLY A 514 -1.89 48.98 7.30
N GLU A 515 -2.88 49.40 8.10
CA GLU A 515 -3.89 50.42 7.76
C GLU A 515 -3.67 51.70 8.58
N ALA A 516 -2.45 52.25 8.55
CA ALA A 516 -2.21 53.67 8.82
C ALA A 516 -2.10 54.44 7.50
N SER A 517 -3.07 54.25 6.61
CA SER A 517 -3.34 55.14 5.47
C SER A 517 -4.66 54.76 4.81
N ASN A 518 -5.54 55.74 4.69
CA ASN A 518 -6.87 55.76 4.06
C ASN A 518 -8.06 55.27 4.90
N SER A 519 -8.75 56.28 5.42
CA SER A 519 -10.18 56.35 5.68
C SER A 519 -11.03 55.86 4.52
N ASP A 520 -11.96 54.95 4.76
CA ASP A 520 -13.38 55.18 4.43
C ASP A 520 -14.27 54.21 5.20
N GLU A 521 -15.42 54.70 5.65
CA GLU A 521 -16.40 54.01 6.48
C GLU A 521 -17.22 52.98 5.68
N GLY A 522 -17.67 51.93 6.37
CA GLY A 522 -18.58 50.94 5.80
C GLY A 522 -19.05 49.93 6.85
N GLU A 523 -20.20 50.22 7.45
CA GLU A 523 -20.97 49.36 8.37
C GLU A 523 -21.39 48.04 7.72
N GLY A 524 -21.57 46.98 8.52
CA GLY A 524 -22.12 45.71 8.04
C GLY A 524 -22.17 44.59 9.09
N GLU A 525 -23.23 44.65 9.90
CA GLU A 525 -24.11 43.58 10.41
C GLU A 525 -23.52 42.29 11.04
N ASP A 526 -23.87 42.11 12.32
CA ASP A 526 -23.73 40.90 13.12
C ASP A 526 -24.77 39.83 12.74
N GLU A 527 -24.33 38.63 12.35
CA GLU A 527 -25.17 37.43 12.33
C GLU A 527 -24.78 36.51 13.50
N GLN A 528 -25.71 36.36 14.46
CA GLN A 528 -25.67 35.34 15.50
C GLN A 528 -26.21 34.02 14.91
N GLU A 529 -25.42 32.94 14.96
CA GLU A 529 -25.93 31.58 14.72
C GLU A 529 -25.80 30.73 16.00
N GLU A 530 -26.93 30.12 16.38
CA GLU A 530 -27.19 29.32 17.58
C GLU A 530 -26.36 28.02 17.67
N GLU A 531 -25.92 27.68 18.88
CA GLU A 531 -25.35 26.38 19.24
C GLU A 531 -26.46 25.34 19.43
N VAL A 532 -26.41 24.23 18.66
CA VAL A 532 -27.17 23.00 18.96
C VAL A 532 -26.27 22.08 19.78
N GLU A 533 -26.58 21.98 21.07
CA GLU A 533 -26.00 20.98 21.97
C GLU A 533 -26.53 19.59 21.62
N GLY A 534 -25.63 18.63 21.41
CA GLY A 534 -25.94 17.21 21.29
C GLY A 534 -25.27 16.48 22.44
N GLU A 535 -26.10 15.97 23.35
CA GLU A 535 -25.74 15.28 24.59
C GLU A 535 -24.86 14.03 24.36
N ASP A 536 -23.81 13.92 25.16
CA ASP A 536 -22.97 12.73 25.32
C ASP A 536 -23.75 11.68 26.13
N GLY A 537 -24.27 10.65 25.46
CA GLY A 537 -24.71 9.41 26.09
C GLY A 537 -23.55 8.44 26.25
N GLY A 538 -22.95 8.41 27.44
CA GLY A 538 -22.01 7.37 27.84
C GLY A 538 -22.75 6.10 28.22
N GLU A 539 -22.32 4.95 27.67
CA GLU A 539 -22.58 3.65 28.28
C GLU A 539 -21.32 2.80 28.28
N ASP A 540 -20.93 2.53 29.51
CA ASP A 540 -19.95 1.60 30.03
C ASP A 540 -20.51 0.17 29.95
N MET A 541 -19.72 -0.80 29.53
CA MET A 541 -20.05 -2.24 29.64
C MET A 541 -18.75 -3.04 29.74
N GLY A 542 -18.27 -3.19 30.96
CA GLY A 542 -18.15 -4.49 31.65
C GLY A 542 -17.28 -5.57 31.01
N GLU A 543 -16.10 -5.77 31.62
CA GLU A 543 -15.48 -7.08 31.78
C GLU A 543 -16.39 -7.97 32.65
N GLU A 544 -16.72 -9.18 32.20
CA GLU A 544 -16.99 -10.33 33.08
C GLU A 544 -16.48 -11.62 32.44
N ASP A 545 -16.06 -12.50 33.33
CA ASP A 545 -15.18 -13.65 33.21
C ASP A 545 -15.79 -14.94 32.62
N GLU A 546 -14.88 -15.85 32.26
CA GLU A 546 -14.91 -17.34 32.39
C GLU A 546 -16.22 -18.15 32.18
N GLU A 547 -16.25 -18.97 31.12
CA GLU A 547 -16.12 -20.46 31.16
C GLU A 547 -15.87 -21.05 29.76
#